data_AF-A0A7X0HHA7-F1
#
_entry.id   AF-A0A7X0HHA7-F1
#
_cell.length_a   1.000
_cell.length_b   1.000
_cell.length_c   1.000
_cell.angle_alpha   90.00
_cell.angle_beta   90.00
_cell.angle_gamma   90.00
#
_symmetry.space_group_name_H-M   'P 1'
#
loop_
_entity.id
_entity.type
_entity.pdbx_description
1 polymer ?
#
loop_
_entity_poly.entity_id
_entity_poly.type
_entity_poly.pdbx_seq_one_letter_code
_entity_poly.pdbx_strand_id
1 'polypeptide(L)'
;MKQAKPLYVEVLIRADQELLWQRTQEPAQHQRWDLRFTEIDFLPRPSPDEPQHFRYATRVLPFVTVSGTGISAGERHRPDGTRTSALRFASAHPLSLLAQGSGYWRYVPTADGIRFATGYDYRTRWGRFGAVADRFVFRPLMGWATAWSFDRLRLWLERGTSPARLLGRAVGELAARTAVAVLAVVLAGSGPALAVHVDALAGGAPVLAAVLLAAAVLLPPLPGTPAARRCLRTTSAPPRTPSILATLEPR
;
A
#
# COMPACT_ATOMS: atom_id res chain seq x y z
N MET A 1 -2.55 -1.57 -28.40
CA MET A 1 -1.77 -1.90 -27.18
C MET A 1 -2.77 -2.32 -26.10
N LYS A 2 -2.63 -3.49 -25.47
CA LYS A 2 -3.54 -3.92 -24.37
C LYS A 2 -3.45 -2.89 -23.24
N GLN A 3 -4.58 -2.39 -22.75
CA GLN A 3 -4.63 -1.58 -21.53
C GLN A 3 -3.97 -2.33 -20.37
N ALA A 4 -3.23 -1.61 -19.54
CA ALA A 4 -2.62 -2.19 -18.34
C ALA A 4 -3.73 -2.73 -17.43
N LYS A 5 -3.47 -3.87 -16.76
CA LYS A 5 -4.47 -4.47 -15.87
C LYS A 5 -4.74 -3.51 -14.70
N PRO A 6 -6.01 -3.20 -14.37
CA PRO A 6 -6.33 -2.37 -13.22
C PRO A 6 -5.78 -2.99 -11.94
N LEU A 7 -5.37 -2.13 -11.00
CA LEU A 7 -4.90 -2.56 -9.70
C LEU A 7 -6.09 -2.94 -8.83
N TYR A 8 -5.93 -4.04 -8.09
CA TYR A 8 -6.89 -4.51 -7.11
C TYR A 8 -6.17 -4.89 -5.83
N VAL A 9 -6.72 -4.51 -4.68
CA VAL A 9 -6.26 -4.97 -3.37
C VAL A 9 -7.47 -5.20 -2.47
N GLU A 10 -7.47 -6.30 -1.74
CA GLU A 10 -8.50 -6.66 -0.77
C GLU A 10 -7.89 -7.19 0.53
N VAL A 11 -8.52 -6.85 1.64
CA VAL A 11 -8.22 -7.39 2.96
C VAL A 11 -9.52 -7.59 3.75
N LEU A 12 -9.59 -8.64 4.56
CA LEU A 12 -10.63 -8.81 5.57
C LEU A 12 -10.19 -8.11 6.85
N ILE A 13 -11.04 -7.24 7.40
CA ILE A 13 -10.77 -6.48 8.62
C ILE A 13 -11.84 -6.82 9.66
N ARG A 14 -11.41 -7.32 10.82
CA ARG A 14 -12.30 -7.61 11.96
C ARG A 14 -12.48 -6.35 12.82
N ALA A 15 -13.30 -5.43 12.34
CA ALA A 15 -13.58 -4.17 13.02
C ALA A 15 -15.01 -3.70 12.75
N ASP A 16 -15.45 -2.71 13.53
CA ASP A 16 -16.70 -1.99 13.27
C ASP A 16 -16.64 -1.21 11.94
N GLN A 17 -17.78 -1.16 11.23
CA GLN A 17 -17.85 -0.53 9.91
C GLN A 17 -17.78 0.98 9.98
N GLU A 18 -18.36 1.58 11.00
CA GLU A 18 -18.30 3.03 11.17
C GLU A 18 -16.88 3.48 11.52
N LEU A 19 -16.19 2.73 12.38
CA LEU A 19 -14.79 2.98 12.68
C LEU A 19 -13.90 2.84 11.44
N LEU A 20 -14.06 1.78 10.64
CA LEU A 20 -13.30 1.62 9.40
C LEU A 20 -13.61 2.76 8.41
N TRP A 21 -14.88 3.14 8.28
CA TRP A 21 -15.32 4.24 7.44
C TRP A 21 -14.67 5.56 7.87
N GLN A 22 -14.70 5.87 9.15
CA GLN A 22 -14.06 7.06 9.72
C GLN A 22 -12.55 7.11 9.41
N ARG A 23 -11.81 6.02 9.68
CA ARG A 23 -10.36 5.98 9.46
C ARG A 23 -9.94 6.06 8.00
N THR A 24 -10.86 5.79 7.09
CA THR A 24 -10.63 5.81 5.65
C THR A 24 -11.08 7.13 5.03
N GLN A 25 -12.23 7.69 5.43
CA GLN A 25 -12.74 8.93 4.84
C GLN A 25 -12.18 10.21 5.46
N GLU A 26 -11.76 10.20 6.74
CA GLU A 26 -11.19 11.39 7.37
C GLU A 26 -9.71 11.61 6.97
N PRO A 27 -9.34 12.74 6.35
CA PRO A 27 -7.97 12.99 5.86
C PRO A 27 -6.89 12.81 6.93
N ALA A 28 -7.12 13.40 8.11
CA ALA A 28 -6.20 13.34 9.24
C ALA A 28 -5.96 11.91 9.75
N GLN A 29 -6.91 11.00 9.55
CA GLN A 29 -6.73 9.58 9.88
C GLN A 29 -6.12 8.81 8.72
N HIS A 30 -6.56 9.08 7.49
CA HIS A 30 -6.11 8.42 6.27
C HIS A 30 -4.59 8.54 6.09
N GLN A 31 -4.05 9.76 6.18
CA GLN A 31 -2.62 10.03 6.04
C GLN A 31 -1.73 9.28 7.05
N ARG A 32 -2.28 8.78 8.16
CA ARG A 32 -1.49 8.09 9.20
C ARG A 32 -1.08 6.69 8.78
N TRP A 33 -1.90 6.00 7.97
CA TRP A 33 -1.70 4.59 7.63
C TRP A 33 -1.32 4.37 6.17
N ASP A 34 -1.74 5.25 5.25
CA ASP A 34 -1.49 5.08 3.81
C ASP A 34 -0.09 5.54 3.42
N LEU A 35 0.68 4.66 2.76
CA LEU A 35 2.01 4.99 2.24
C LEU A 35 1.94 5.86 0.98
N ARG A 36 0.80 5.88 0.28
CA ARG A 36 0.66 6.51 -1.03
C ARG A 36 0.33 7.99 -0.91
N PHE A 37 -0.28 8.41 0.20
CA PHE A 37 -0.71 9.78 0.43
C PHE A 37 -0.14 10.24 1.77
N THR A 38 0.85 11.13 1.72
CA THR A 38 1.46 11.67 2.92
C THR A 38 0.70 12.87 3.47
N GLU A 39 0.03 13.61 2.59
CA GLU A 39 -0.79 14.77 2.92
C GLU A 39 -2.08 14.72 2.08
N ILE A 40 -3.21 15.04 2.70
CA ILE A 40 -4.52 15.13 2.07
C ILE A 40 -5.24 16.33 2.67
N ASP A 41 -5.58 17.30 1.82
CA ASP A 41 -6.28 18.51 2.23
C ASP A 41 -7.61 18.62 1.48
N PHE A 42 -8.71 18.57 2.22
CA PHE A 42 -10.02 18.83 1.65
C PHE A 42 -10.17 20.32 1.35
N LEU A 43 -10.59 20.64 0.13
CA LEU A 43 -10.93 22.00 -0.26
C LEU A 43 -12.32 22.35 0.25
N PRO A 44 -12.61 23.65 0.47
CA PRO A 44 -13.95 24.09 0.84
C PRO A 44 -14.99 23.52 -0.11
N ARG A 45 -16.02 22.88 0.46
CA ARG A 45 -17.12 22.29 -0.28
C ARG A 45 -18.30 23.27 -0.23
N PRO A 46 -18.74 23.84 -1.37
CA PRO A 46 -19.80 24.86 -1.37
C PRO A 46 -21.16 24.35 -0.90
N SER A 47 -21.50 23.09 -1.17
CA SER A 47 -22.74 22.46 -0.72
C SER A 47 -22.58 20.95 -0.46
N PRO A 48 -23.40 20.33 0.41
CA PRO A 48 -23.34 18.88 0.64
C PRO A 48 -23.54 18.02 -0.61
N ASP A 49 -24.26 18.54 -1.60
CA ASP A 49 -24.59 17.86 -2.85
C ASP A 49 -23.46 17.93 -3.89
N GLU A 50 -22.47 18.80 -3.68
CA GLU A 50 -21.29 18.91 -4.54
C GLU A 50 -20.21 17.88 -4.19
N PRO A 51 -19.44 17.41 -5.20
CA PRO A 51 -18.29 16.55 -4.96
C PRO A 51 -17.28 17.17 -3.99
N GLN A 52 -16.70 16.35 -3.11
CA GLN A 52 -15.62 16.80 -2.23
C GLN A 52 -14.30 16.86 -3.02
N HIS A 53 -13.81 18.07 -3.27
CA HIS A 53 -12.51 18.28 -3.87
C HIS A 53 -11.40 18.17 -2.82
N PHE A 54 -10.24 17.63 -3.21
CA PHE A 54 -9.08 17.54 -2.34
C PHE A 54 -7.77 17.75 -3.08
N ARG A 55 -6.76 18.20 -2.36
CA ARG A 55 -5.36 18.14 -2.78
C ARG A 55 -4.70 16.99 -2.04
N TYR A 56 -3.76 16.35 -2.71
CA TYR A 56 -2.91 15.35 -2.07
C TYR A 56 -1.46 15.59 -2.43
N ALA A 57 -0.58 15.13 -1.55
CA ALA A 57 0.83 15.06 -1.82
C ALA A 57 1.40 13.71 -1.39
N THR A 58 2.38 13.25 -2.14
CA THR A 58 3.13 12.03 -1.87
C THR A 58 4.60 12.40 -1.76
N ARG A 59 5.16 12.26 -0.56
CA ARG A 59 6.61 12.35 -0.36
C ARG A 59 7.26 11.03 -0.80
N VAL A 60 7.93 11.05 -1.95
CA VAL A 60 8.55 9.86 -2.55
C VAL A 60 9.98 9.63 -2.03
N LEU A 61 10.69 10.70 -1.69
CA LEU A 61 12.04 10.71 -1.12
C LEU A 61 12.18 11.91 -0.18
N PRO A 62 13.23 11.98 0.66
CA PRO A 62 13.59 13.23 1.32
C PRO A 62 13.63 14.37 0.30
N PHE A 63 12.90 15.46 0.58
CA PHE A 63 12.79 16.67 -0.25
C PHE A 63 12.10 16.51 -1.61
N VAL A 64 11.64 15.32 -1.99
CA VAL A 64 10.89 15.11 -3.24
C VAL A 64 9.45 14.81 -2.91
N THR A 65 8.59 15.78 -3.22
CA THR A 65 7.14 15.69 -3.06
C THR A 65 6.47 15.81 -4.41
N VAL A 66 5.52 14.92 -4.68
CA VAL A 66 4.67 14.98 -5.88
C VAL A 66 3.27 15.34 -5.43
N SER A 67 2.73 16.45 -5.94
CA SER A 67 1.38 16.91 -5.62
C SER A 67 0.37 16.53 -6.69
N GLY A 68 -0.89 16.44 -6.29
CA GLY A 68 -2.01 16.22 -7.20
C GLY A 68 -3.32 16.73 -6.62
N THR A 69 -4.36 16.62 -7.43
CA THR A 69 -5.72 17.01 -7.08
C THR A 69 -6.63 15.82 -7.26
N GLY A 70 -7.71 15.79 -6.49
CA GLY A 70 -8.71 14.74 -6.60
C GLY A 70 -10.10 15.23 -6.26
N ILE A 71 -11.05 14.38 -6.61
CA ILE A 71 -12.47 14.60 -6.39
C ILE A 71 -13.02 13.28 -5.85
N SER A 72 -13.59 13.33 -4.65
CA SER A 72 -14.42 12.26 -4.10
C SER A 72 -15.87 12.63 -4.38
N ALA A 73 -16.54 11.89 -5.27
CA ALA A 73 -17.82 12.34 -5.84
C ALA A 73 -19.01 11.46 -5.50
N GLY A 74 -18.86 10.53 -4.56
CA GLY A 74 -20.05 9.88 -4.05
C GLY A 74 -19.79 8.70 -3.17
N GLU A 75 -20.64 8.63 -2.17
CA GLU A 75 -20.79 7.53 -1.25
C GLU A 75 -22.09 6.83 -1.59
N ARG A 76 -22.04 5.53 -1.85
CA ARG A 76 -23.25 4.73 -2.00
C ARG A 76 -23.39 3.79 -0.82
N HIS A 77 -24.43 4.01 -0.04
CA HIS A 77 -24.91 3.09 0.98
C HIS A 77 -26.00 2.21 0.38
N ARG A 78 -25.79 0.89 0.43
CA ARG A 78 -26.79 -0.10 0.01
C ARG A 78 -27.56 -0.63 1.21
N PRO A 79 -28.80 -1.10 1.04
CA PRO A 79 -29.59 -1.71 2.12
C PRO A 79 -28.92 -2.93 2.75
N ASP A 80 -28.05 -3.63 2.00
CA ASP A 80 -27.25 -4.76 2.48
C ASP A 80 -26.05 -4.35 3.36
N GLY A 81 -25.94 -3.06 3.70
CA GLY A 81 -24.84 -2.50 4.49
C GLY A 81 -23.57 -2.21 3.68
N THR A 82 -23.50 -2.60 2.40
CA THR A 82 -22.34 -2.31 1.55
C THR A 82 -22.18 -0.82 1.35
N ARG A 83 -20.97 -0.32 1.63
CA ARG A 83 -20.59 1.07 1.32
C ARG A 83 -19.62 1.10 0.13
N THR A 84 -19.69 2.15 -0.67
CA THR A 84 -18.74 2.36 -1.77
C THR A 84 -18.40 3.84 -1.84
N SER A 85 -17.12 4.17 -1.81
CA SER A 85 -16.60 5.53 -2.01
C SER A 85 -15.81 5.55 -3.32
N ALA A 86 -16.11 6.50 -4.19
CA ALA A 86 -15.50 6.61 -5.51
C ALA A 86 -14.78 7.94 -5.68
N LEU A 87 -13.58 7.87 -6.24
CA LEU A 87 -12.71 9.02 -6.40
C LEU A 87 -12.04 9.04 -7.76
N ARG A 88 -11.74 10.25 -8.22
CA ARG A 88 -10.82 10.53 -9.31
C ARG A 88 -9.68 11.39 -8.81
N PHE A 89 -8.54 11.24 -9.44
CA PHE A 89 -7.35 11.99 -9.11
C PHE A 89 -6.55 12.30 -10.37
N ALA A 90 -5.86 13.42 -10.36
CA ALA A 90 -4.95 13.84 -11.40
C ALA A 90 -3.69 14.42 -10.75
N SER A 91 -2.61 14.50 -11.52
CA SER A 91 -1.41 15.22 -11.10
C SER A 91 -0.84 16.00 -12.27
N ALA A 92 -0.85 17.32 -12.14
CA ALA A 92 -0.18 18.22 -13.06
C ALA A 92 1.34 18.26 -12.83
N HIS A 93 1.81 17.76 -11.67
CA HIS A 93 3.21 17.85 -11.23
C HIS A 93 4.17 17.25 -12.28
N PRO A 94 5.25 17.94 -12.68
CA PRO A 94 6.15 17.49 -13.75
C PRO A 94 6.79 16.13 -13.50
N LEU A 95 7.11 15.84 -12.23
CA LEU A 95 7.72 14.57 -11.82
C LEU A 95 6.70 13.42 -11.69
N SER A 96 5.41 13.69 -11.80
CA SER A 96 4.40 12.64 -11.69
C SER A 96 4.36 11.80 -12.96
N LEU A 97 4.65 10.51 -12.84
CA LEU A 97 4.37 9.55 -13.91
C LEU A 97 2.86 9.45 -14.19
N LEU A 98 2.02 9.76 -13.20
CA LEU A 98 0.57 9.65 -13.26
C LEU A 98 -0.05 10.94 -13.82
N ALA A 99 -0.84 10.82 -14.88
CA ALA A 99 -1.58 11.94 -15.45
C ALA A 99 -2.94 12.09 -14.77
N GLN A 100 -3.76 11.04 -14.86
CA GLN A 100 -5.12 10.98 -14.34
C GLN A 100 -5.47 9.54 -13.99
N GLY A 101 -6.27 9.34 -12.97
CA GLY A 101 -6.72 8.04 -12.52
C GLY A 101 -8.07 8.09 -11.83
N SER A 102 -8.64 6.91 -11.68
CA SER A 102 -9.93 6.72 -11.02
C SER A 102 -9.86 5.46 -10.18
N GLY A 103 -10.53 5.49 -9.04
CA GLY A 103 -10.51 4.39 -8.10
C GLY A 103 -11.75 4.39 -7.23
N TYR A 104 -11.98 3.26 -6.59
CA TYR A 104 -13.03 3.15 -5.60
C TYR A 104 -12.55 2.31 -4.43
N TRP A 105 -13.20 2.54 -3.31
CA TRP A 105 -13.16 1.72 -2.12
C TRP A 105 -14.52 1.07 -1.91
N ARG A 106 -14.52 -0.19 -1.50
CA ARG A 106 -15.72 -0.98 -1.25
C ARG A 106 -15.60 -1.65 0.10
N TYR A 107 -16.67 -1.52 0.88
CA TYR A 107 -16.81 -2.06 2.22
C TYR A 107 -17.98 -3.03 2.17
N VAL A 108 -17.71 -4.33 2.27
CA VAL A 108 -18.76 -5.36 2.22
C VAL A 108 -18.78 -6.04 3.59
N PRO A 109 -19.85 -5.86 4.40
CA PRO A 109 -20.05 -6.66 5.60
C PRO A 109 -20.06 -8.17 5.28
N THR A 110 -19.43 -8.95 6.14
CA THR A 110 -19.42 -10.42 6.09
C THR A 110 -19.57 -10.97 7.50
N ALA A 111 -19.79 -12.28 7.65
CA ALA A 111 -19.86 -12.92 8.95
C ALA A 111 -18.58 -12.75 9.79
N ASP A 112 -17.41 -12.70 9.13
CA ASP A 112 -16.10 -12.67 9.80
C ASP A 112 -15.52 -11.25 9.98
N GLY A 113 -16.23 -10.21 9.55
CA GLY A 113 -15.76 -8.82 9.53
C GLY A 113 -16.10 -8.11 8.22
N ILE A 114 -15.32 -7.11 7.84
CA ILE A 114 -15.56 -6.29 6.65
C ILE A 114 -14.53 -6.63 5.59
N ARG A 115 -15.00 -7.04 4.41
CA ARG A 115 -14.16 -7.15 3.23
C ARG A 115 -13.94 -5.74 2.67
N PHE A 116 -12.75 -5.21 2.91
CA PHE A 116 -12.32 -3.91 2.42
C PHE A 116 -11.50 -4.09 1.14
N ALA A 117 -11.97 -3.52 0.05
CA ALA A 117 -11.35 -3.66 -1.26
C ALA A 117 -11.20 -2.33 -1.97
N THR A 118 -10.15 -2.21 -2.79
CA THR A 118 -9.99 -1.12 -3.74
C THR A 118 -9.70 -1.66 -5.13
N GLY A 119 -10.32 -1.04 -6.12
CA GLY A 119 -9.95 -1.17 -7.52
C GLY A 119 -9.64 0.21 -8.08
N TYR A 120 -8.52 0.36 -8.78
CA TYR A 120 -8.19 1.62 -9.43
C TYR A 120 -7.31 1.43 -10.66
N ASP A 121 -7.39 2.38 -11.58
CA ASP A 121 -6.52 2.46 -12.74
C ASP A 121 -6.18 3.90 -13.05
N TYR A 122 -5.10 4.09 -13.78
CA TYR A 122 -4.60 5.41 -14.13
C TYR A 122 -3.86 5.40 -15.47
N ARG A 123 -3.86 6.57 -16.11
CA ARG A 123 -3.09 6.86 -17.31
C ARG A 123 -1.74 7.46 -16.92
N THR A 124 -0.71 6.99 -17.59
CA THR A 124 0.67 7.45 -17.39
C THR A 124 1.00 8.57 -18.37
N ARG A 125 1.98 9.42 -18.00
CA ARG A 125 2.61 10.41 -18.87
C ARG A 125 3.72 9.75 -19.72
N TRP A 126 4.34 10.51 -20.61
CA TRP A 126 5.55 10.12 -21.37
C TRP A 126 5.38 8.93 -22.33
N GLY A 127 4.17 8.70 -22.82
CA GLY A 127 3.88 7.73 -23.88
C GLY A 127 4.41 6.33 -23.58
N ARG A 128 5.22 5.77 -24.49
CA ARG A 128 5.76 4.40 -24.38
C ARG A 128 6.71 4.23 -23.20
N PHE A 129 7.57 5.22 -22.93
CA PHE A 129 8.50 5.16 -21.81
C PHE A 129 7.75 5.06 -20.48
N GLY A 130 6.75 5.91 -20.28
CA GLY A 130 5.92 5.86 -19.08
C GLY A 130 5.13 4.55 -18.96
N ALA A 131 4.67 3.97 -20.07
CA ALA A 131 3.99 2.67 -20.05
C ALA A 131 4.91 1.51 -19.63
N VAL A 132 6.18 1.54 -20.04
CA VAL A 132 7.19 0.54 -19.64
C VAL A 132 7.55 0.71 -18.16
N ALA A 133 7.85 1.94 -17.73
CA ALA A 133 8.13 2.25 -16.33
C ALA A 133 6.94 1.87 -15.43
N ASP A 134 5.72 2.11 -15.87
CA ASP A 134 4.51 1.71 -15.15
C ASP A 134 4.41 0.21 -14.99
N ARG A 135 4.55 -0.53 -16.08
CA ARG A 135 4.38 -1.98 -16.09
C ARG A 135 5.37 -2.70 -15.16
N PHE A 136 6.63 -2.28 -15.16
CA PHE A 136 7.70 -3.03 -14.47
C PHE A 136 8.04 -2.48 -13.09
N VAL A 137 7.76 -1.21 -12.82
CA VAL A 137 8.18 -0.56 -11.57
C VAL A 137 6.99 0.04 -10.83
N PHE A 138 6.31 1.01 -11.43
CA PHE A 138 5.36 1.84 -10.71
C PHE A 138 4.09 1.07 -10.32
N ARG A 139 3.47 0.32 -11.23
CA ARG A 139 2.25 -0.45 -10.95
C ARG A 139 2.47 -1.56 -9.92
N PRO A 140 3.54 -2.39 -10.00
CA PRO A 140 3.88 -3.33 -8.93
C PRO A 140 4.10 -2.65 -7.57
N LEU A 141 4.82 -1.52 -7.54
CA LEU A 141 5.08 -0.76 -6.33
C LEU A 141 3.79 -0.19 -5.72
N MET A 142 2.92 0.39 -6.55
CA MET A 142 1.63 0.94 -6.12
C MET A 142 0.70 -0.15 -5.57
N GLY A 143 0.65 -1.32 -6.22
CA GLY A 143 -0.08 -2.48 -5.72
C GLY A 143 0.47 -2.99 -4.38
N TRP A 144 1.79 -3.05 -4.24
CA TRP A 144 2.45 -3.41 -2.98
C TRP A 144 2.18 -2.40 -1.87
N ALA A 145 2.33 -1.10 -2.16
CA ALA A 145 2.14 -0.01 -1.19
C ALA A 145 0.69 0.05 -0.71
N THR A 146 -0.28 -0.15 -1.62
CA THR A 146 -1.70 -0.24 -1.27
C THR A 146 -1.95 -1.42 -0.32
N ALA A 147 -1.45 -2.61 -0.66
CA ALA A 147 -1.60 -3.81 0.18
C ALA A 147 -0.90 -3.68 1.55
N TRP A 148 0.29 -3.08 1.60
CA TRP A 148 0.98 -2.81 2.86
C TRP A 148 0.17 -1.85 3.74
N SER A 149 -0.37 -0.79 3.13
CA SER A 149 -1.19 0.21 3.81
C SER A 149 -2.49 -0.39 4.37
N PHE A 150 -3.12 -1.28 3.61
CA PHE A 150 -4.33 -2.00 4.03
C PHE A 150 -4.06 -2.91 5.23
N ASP A 151 -2.95 -3.67 5.24
CA ASP A 151 -2.59 -4.49 6.39
C ASP A 151 -2.20 -3.63 7.61
N ARG A 152 -1.57 -2.47 7.41
CA ARG A 152 -1.31 -1.51 8.49
C ARG A 152 -2.59 -0.95 9.09
N LEU A 153 -3.57 -0.57 8.26
CA LEU A 153 -4.90 -0.16 8.70
C LEU A 153 -5.60 -1.29 9.47
N ARG A 154 -5.57 -2.52 8.94
CA ARG A 154 -6.13 -3.70 9.60
C ARG A 154 -5.52 -3.90 10.99
N LEU A 155 -4.19 -3.89 11.10
CA LEU A 155 -3.50 -4.06 12.39
C LEU A 155 -3.82 -2.92 13.37
N TRP A 156 -4.03 -1.70 12.87
CA TRP A 156 -4.46 -0.60 13.73
C TRP A 156 -5.86 -0.82 14.27
N LEU A 157 -6.80 -1.20 13.41
CA LEU A 157 -8.20 -1.43 13.78
C LEU A 157 -8.38 -2.67 14.68
N GLU A 158 -7.72 -3.79 14.35
CA GLU A 158 -7.89 -5.07 15.06
C GLU A 158 -7.08 -5.15 16.36
N ARG A 159 -5.94 -4.46 16.45
CA ARG A 159 -5.01 -4.58 17.59
C ARG A 159 -4.77 -3.28 18.34
N GLY A 160 -5.42 -2.19 17.95
CA GLY A 160 -5.24 -0.87 18.55
C GLY A 160 -3.81 -0.31 18.43
N THR A 161 -2.91 -0.93 17.65
CA THR A 161 -1.52 -0.46 17.53
C THR A 161 -1.49 0.73 16.58
N SER A 162 -1.02 1.88 17.05
CA SER A 162 -1.01 3.09 16.23
C SER A 162 -0.19 2.90 14.94
N PRO A 163 -0.56 3.56 13.82
CA PRO A 163 0.16 3.43 12.56
C PRO A 163 1.65 3.79 12.69
N ALA A 164 2.01 4.79 13.50
CA ALA A 164 3.40 5.17 13.74
C ALA A 164 4.21 4.03 14.40
N ARG A 165 3.66 3.35 15.41
CA ARG A 165 4.30 2.18 16.03
C ARG A 165 4.45 1.02 15.05
N LEU A 166 3.44 0.79 14.20
CA LEU A 166 3.50 -0.24 13.16
C LEU A 166 4.60 0.04 12.12
N LEU A 167 4.80 1.31 11.76
CA LEU A 167 5.92 1.71 10.90
C LEU A 167 7.27 1.47 11.60
N GLY A 168 7.38 1.86 12.88
CA GLY A 168 8.58 1.58 13.69
C GLY A 168 8.92 0.09 13.77
N ARG A 169 7.92 -0.78 13.94
CA ARG A 169 8.11 -2.24 13.90
C ARG A 169 8.61 -2.72 12.53
N ALA A 170 8.05 -2.21 11.44
CA ALA A 170 8.49 -2.56 10.10
C ALA A 170 9.95 -2.14 9.84
N VAL A 171 10.32 -0.93 10.26
CA VAL A 171 11.71 -0.44 10.14
C VAL A 171 12.66 -1.26 11.01
N GLY A 172 12.31 -1.53 12.27
CA GLY A 172 13.13 -2.33 13.17
C GLY A 172 13.31 -3.77 12.67
N GLU A 173 12.26 -4.39 12.16
CA GLU A 173 12.35 -5.72 11.57
C GLU A 173 13.21 -5.74 10.30
N LEU A 174 13.08 -4.73 9.43
CA LEU A 174 13.93 -4.59 8.26
C LEU A 174 15.40 -4.39 8.67
N ALA A 175 15.68 -3.54 9.65
CA ALA A 175 17.02 -3.31 10.16
C ALA A 175 17.65 -4.59 10.73
N ALA A 176 16.89 -5.35 11.52
CA ALA A 176 17.35 -6.64 12.05
C ALA A 176 17.66 -7.65 10.94
N ARG A 177 16.78 -7.79 9.95
CA ARG A 177 17.01 -8.68 8.80
C ARG A 177 18.24 -8.26 7.99
N THR A 178 18.42 -6.96 7.76
CA THR A 178 19.61 -6.44 7.08
C THR A 178 20.88 -6.70 7.88
N ALA A 179 20.87 -6.51 9.19
CA ALA A 179 22.02 -6.81 10.05
C ALA A 179 22.39 -8.31 9.99
N VAL A 180 21.39 -9.21 10.01
CA VAL A 180 21.60 -10.65 9.84
C VAL A 180 22.18 -10.99 8.47
N ALA A 181 21.68 -10.36 7.40
CA ALA A 181 22.19 -10.58 6.05
C ALA A 181 23.64 -10.07 5.90
N VAL A 182 23.97 -8.91 6.47
CA VAL A 182 25.35 -8.38 6.50
C VAL A 182 26.27 -9.31 7.28
N LEU A 183 25.84 -9.80 8.46
CA LEU A 183 26.60 -10.77 9.24
C LEU A 183 26.86 -12.05 8.44
N ALA A 184 25.85 -12.56 7.72
CA ALA A 184 26.01 -13.73 6.85
C ALA A 184 27.07 -13.51 5.76
N VAL A 185 27.07 -12.34 5.10
CA VAL A 185 28.07 -11.99 4.08
C VAL A 185 29.47 -11.86 4.69
N VAL A 186 29.59 -11.25 5.87
CA VAL A 186 30.88 -11.13 6.57
C VAL A 186 31.42 -12.50 6.97
N LEU A 187 30.58 -13.40 7.49
CA LEU A 187 30.96 -14.79 7.82
C LEU A 187 31.38 -15.60 6.59
N ALA A 188 30.78 -15.35 5.43
CA ALA A 188 31.16 -16.01 4.18
C ALA A 188 32.46 -15.45 3.57
N GLY A 189 32.79 -14.17 3.83
CA GLY A 189 33.94 -13.48 3.25
C GLY A 189 35.18 -13.37 4.16
N SER A 190 35.09 -13.79 5.42
CA SER A 190 36.25 -13.77 6.33
C SER A 190 37.22 -14.91 5.97
N GLY A 191 38.47 -14.55 5.65
CA GLY A 191 39.54 -15.52 5.40
C GLY A 191 39.91 -16.34 6.65
N PRO A 192 40.88 -17.28 6.54
CA PRO A 192 41.16 -18.30 7.56
C PRO A 192 41.52 -17.77 8.95
N ALA A 193 41.90 -16.49 9.11
CA ALA A 193 42.22 -15.90 10.41
C ALA A 193 41.02 -15.77 11.37
N LEU A 194 39.79 -15.65 10.86
CA LEU A 194 38.55 -15.68 11.66
C LEU A 194 37.95 -17.09 11.74
N ALA A 195 38.37 -18.01 10.86
CA ALA A 195 37.92 -19.40 10.83
C ALA A 195 38.42 -20.22 12.05
N VAL A 196 39.60 -19.87 12.59
CA VAL A 196 40.24 -20.59 13.71
C VAL A 196 39.41 -20.63 15.01
N HIS A 197 38.43 -19.74 15.21
CA HIS A 197 37.52 -19.81 16.38
C HIS A 197 36.14 -20.42 16.07
N VAL A 198 35.85 -20.71 14.80
CA VAL A 198 34.59 -21.34 14.34
C VAL A 198 34.82 -22.79 13.85
N ASP A 199 36.08 -23.21 13.71
CA ASP A 199 36.50 -24.55 13.26
C ASP A 199 36.26 -25.70 14.25
N ALA A 200 35.51 -25.48 15.34
CA ALA A 200 34.95 -26.60 16.11
C ALA A 200 33.83 -27.35 15.34
N LEU A 201 33.35 -26.81 14.21
CA LEU A 201 32.38 -27.45 13.33
C LEU A 201 32.89 -27.42 11.88
N ALA A 202 33.59 -28.48 11.48
CA ALA A 202 34.03 -28.81 10.13
C ALA A 202 33.17 -28.22 8.99
N GLY A 203 33.59 -27.08 8.41
CA GLY A 203 32.91 -26.46 7.27
C GLY A 203 31.57 -25.74 7.56
N GLY A 204 31.27 -25.43 8.83
CA GLY A 204 29.99 -24.87 9.25
C GLY A 204 29.74 -23.40 8.91
N ALA A 205 30.79 -22.59 8.73
CA ALA A 205 30.66 -21.15 8.45
C ALA A 205 29.87 -20.81 7.16
N PRO A 206 30.17 -21.40 5.98
CA PRO A 206 29.39 -21.14 4.77
C PRO A 206 27.94 -21.65 4.87
N VAL A 207 27.71 -22.78 5.56
CA VAL A 207 26.37 -23.31 5.80
C VAL A 207 25.57 -22.37 6.71
N LEU A 208 26.19 -21.89 7.80
CA LEU A 208 25.57 -20.93 8.71
C LEU A 208 25.26 -19.61 8.02
N ALA A 209 26.19 -19.08 7.21
CA ALA A 209 25.96 -17.89 6.41
C ALA A 209 24.77 -18.07 5.45
N ALA A 210 24.70 -19.20 4.74
CA ALA A 210 23.58 -19.50 3.86
C ALA A 210 22.24 -19.59 4.62
N VAL A 211 22.23 -20.24 5.79
CA VAL A 211 21.03 -20.34 6.65
C VAL A 211 20.59 -18.96 7.15
N LEU A 212 21.52 -18.12 7.61
CA LEU A 212 21.21 -16.77 8.09
C LEU A 212 20.66 -15.89 6.97
N LEU A 213 21.26 -15.95 5.77
CA LEU A 213 20.79 -15.20 4.61
C LEU A 213 19.40 -15.68 4.16
N ALA A 214 19.19 -17.01 4.12
CA ALA A 214 17.89 -17.59 3.82
C ALA A 214 16.84 -17.17 4.86
N ALA A 215 17.17 -17.18 6.16
CA ALA A 215 16.28 -16.74 7.21
C ALA A 215 15.91 -15.25 7.07
N ALA A 216 16.88 -14.38 6.79
CA ALA A 216 16.66 -12.94 6.62
C ALA A 216 15.68 -12.62 5.47
N VAL A 217 15.75 -13.39 4.38
CA VAL A 217 14.95 -13.17 3.16
C VAL A 217 13.62 -13.93 3.19
N LEU A 218 13.62 -15.20 3.58
CA LEU A 218 12.50 -16.12 3.39
C LEU A 218 11.52 -16.13 4.57
N LEU A 219 11.97 -15.79 5.78
CA LEU A 219 11.07 -15.80 6.93
C LEU A 219 9.94 -14.77 6.74
N PRO A 220 8.68 -15.13 7.01
CA PRO A 220 7.57 -14.21 6.90
C PRO A 220 7.72 -13.05 7.88
N PRO A 221 7.37 -11.81 7.50
CA PRO A 221 7.26 -10.71 8.45
C PRO A 221 6.41 -11.02 9.68
N LEU A 222 6.86 -10.52 10.84
CA LEU A 222 6.27 -10.79 12.15
C LEU A 222 4.78 -10.45 12.19
N PRO A 223 3.96 -11.16 13.00
CA PRO A 223 2.50 -10.94 13.04
C PRO A 223 2.07 -9.50 13.33
N GLY A 224 2.90 -8.74 14.06
CA GLY A 224 2.65 -7.33 14.40
C GLY A 224 3.28 -6.30 13.45
N THR A 225 3.92 -6.75 12.37
CA THR A 225 4.55 -5.91 11.34
C THR A 225 3.68 -5.91 10.09
N PRO A 226 3.30 -4.74 9.53
CA PRO A 226 2.48 -4.71 8.32
C PRO A 226 3.16 -5.41 7.14
N ALA A 227 2.37 -6.15 6.37
CA ALA A 227 2.88 -6.95 5.26
C ALA A 227 1.90 -7.05 4.10
N ALA A 228 2.33 -6.55 2.94
CA ALA A 228 1.55 -6.56 1.71
C ALA A 228 1.16 -7.96 1.19
N ARG A 229 1.79 -9.03 1.67
CA ARG A 229 1.45 -10.43 1.31
C ARG A 229 0.18 -10.95 1.99
N ARG A 230 -0.31 -10.25 3.03
CA ARG A 230 -1.54 -10.62 3.76
C ARG A 230 -2.81 -10.10 3.09
N CYS A 231 -2.66 -9.35 1.99
CA CYS A 231 -3.77 -8.83 1.20
C CYS A 231 -3.82 -9.55 -0.14
N LEU A 232 -5.04 -9.80 -0.63
CA LEU A 232 -5.26 -10.34 -1.97
C LEU A 232 -5.07 -9.22 -2.99
N ARG A 233 -4.38 -9.50 -4.11
CA ARG A 233 -4.14 -8.52 -5.18
C ARG A 233 -4.76 -8.91 -6.53
N THR A 234 -5.52 -9.99 -6.53
CA THR A 234 -6.23 -10.49 -7.70
C THR A 234 -7.62 -10.91 -7.26
N THR A 235 -8.58 -10.81 -8.18
CA THR A 235 -9.92 -11.34 -8.02
C THR A 235 -10.12 -12.47 -9.02
N SER A 236 -10.96 -13.45 -8.66
CA SER A 236 -11.42 -14.50 -9.58
C SER A 236 -12.41 -13.98 -10.62
N ALA A 237 -13.18 -12.93 -10.30
CA ALA A 237 -14.06 -12.22 -11.23
C ALA A 237 -13.60 -10.76 -11.39
N PRO A 238 -13.60 -10.17 -12.61
CA PRO A 238 -13.15 -8.80 -12.81
C PRO A 238 -13.90 -7.85 -11.87
N PRO A 239 -13.19 -7.00 -11.11
CA PRO A 239 -13.85 -6.09 -10.17
C PRO A 239 -14.78 -5.17 -10.97
N ARG A 240 -16.10 -5.27 -10.77
CA ARG A 240 -17.03 -4.36 -11.45
C ARG A 240 -16.78 -2.94 -10.95
N THR A 241 -16.25 -2.10 -11.83
CA THR A 241 -16.13 -0.66 -11.64
C THR A 241 -17.50 -0.10 -11.26
N PRO A 242 -17.64 0.54 -10.08
CA PRO A 242 -18.89 1.17 -9.69
C PRO A 242 -19.42 2.13 -10.76
N SER A 243 -20.72 2.10 -11.05
CA SER A 243 -21.34 3.04 -12.00
C SER A 243 -21.20 4.51 -11.59
N ILE A 244 -21.05 4.78 -10.29
CA ILE A 244 -20.80 6.12 -9.74
C ILE A 244 -19.42 6.69 -10.16
N LEU A 245 -18.50 5.86 -10.68
CA LEU A 245 -17.29 6.38 -11.32
C LEU A 245 -17.57 6.98 -12.71
N ALA A 246 -18.67 6.61 -13.37
CA ALA A 246 -19.04 7.14 -14.67
C ALA A 246 -19.72 8.52 -14.57
N THR A 247 -20.32 8.85 -13.43
CA THR A 247 -20.94 10.16 -13.17
C THR A 247 -19.93 11.26 -12.83
N LEU A 248 -18.65 10.89 -12.69
CA LEU A 248 -17.54 11.81 -12.57
C LEU A 248 -17.14 12.30 -13.97
N GLU A 249 -17.37 13.56 -14.32
CA GLU A 249 -16.81 14.09 -15.57
C GLU A 249 -15.31 14.36 -15.42
N PRO A 250 -14.49 14.00 -16.42
CA PRO A 250 -13.12 14.51 -16.50
C PRO A 250 -13.18 15.97 -16.98
N ARG A 251 -12.66 16.90 -16.17
CA ARG A 251 -12.26 18.22 -16.67
C ARG A 251 -10.79 18.19 -17.05
#